data_AF-A0A1G2ZFV2-F1
#
_entry.id   AF-A0A1G2ZFV2-F1
#
_cell.length_a   1.000
_cell.length_b   1.000
_cell.length_c   1.000
_cell.angle_alpha   90.00
_cell.angle_beta   90.00
_cell.angle_gamma   90.00
#
_symmetry.space_group_name_H-M   'P 1'
#
loop_
_entity.id
_entity.type
_entity.pdbx_description
1 polymer ?
#
loop_
_entity_poly.entity_id
_entity_poly.type
_entity_poly.pdbx_seq_one_letter_code
_entity_poly.pdbx_strand_id
1 'polypeptide(L)'
;MIYFSLAIGIILIMFLSFATNGLWVKYINNKFLKGFLLPGAIVHELSHALLCLITGTTISELNLFRTDNTGIKYDKPKVPFVFDFIITSAPLFGCAFFILFISGILSNPIRVNNAFPEEILLSFNGLFNLIRYLLDSVWITFHSFRSQFRIEEVRHVLFLFAIIVFTVSMSPHKQDFKYLIPGFAILFAILFFLEKFGVSLLKNSWWSYFIKELWTITTLSISVLATLLFFTLIIMGFIKGYRLTFGQKGSNK
;
A
#
# COMPACT_ATOMS: atom_id res chain seq x y z
N MET A 1 -4.79 -21.39 -3.22
CA MET A 1 -5.63 -20.44 -4.02
C MET A 1 -5.06 -19.02 -3.97
N ILE A 2 -3.89 -18.82 -4.58
CA ILE A 2 -3.08 -17.59 -4.44
C ILE A 2 -3.77 -16.33 -4.98
N TYR A 3 -4.56 -16.44 -6.06
CA TYR A 3 -5.29 -15.32 -6.66
C TYR A 3 -6.29 -14.68 -5.69
N PHE A 4 -6.98 -15.52 -4.92
CA PHE A 4 -7.95 -15.05 -3.95
C PHE A 4 -7.26 -14.32 -2.78
N SER A 5 -6.17 -14.88 -2.27
CA SER A 5 -5.35 -14.25 -1.22
C SER A 5 -4.71 -12.94 -1.69
N LEU A 6 -4.28 -12.87 -2.96
CA LEU A 6 -3.77 -11.64 -3.58
C LEU A 6 -4.84 -10.54 -3.65
N ALA A 7 -6.08 -10.90 -4.00
CA ALA A 7 -7.20 -9.94 -4.01
C ALA A 7 -7.37 -9.30 -2.63
N ILE A 8 -7.44 -10.14 -1.59
CA ILE A 8 -7.56 -9.68 -0.20
C ILE A 8 -6.34 -8.83 0.18
N GLY A 9 -5.14 -9.28 -0.16
CA GLY A 9 -3.90 -8.59 0.19
C GLY A 9 -3.81 -7.20 -0.42
N ILE A 10 -4.14 -7.04 -1.71
CA ILE A 10 -4.13 -5.75 -2.39
C ILE A 10 -5.20 -4.82 -1.81
N ILE A 11 -6.42 -5.33 -1.56
CA ILE A 11 -7.48 -4.55 -0.92
C ILE A 11 -7.04 -4.10 0.49
N LEU A 12 -6.36 -4.97 1.23
CA LEU A 12 -5.83 -4.66 2.56
C LEU A 12 -4.73 -3.58 2.50
N ILE A 13 -3.84 -3.61 1.51
CA ILE A 13 -2.86 -2.53 1.26
C ILE A 13 -3.58 -1.20 1.05
N MET A 14 -4.62 -1.17 0.22
CA MET A 14 -5.38 0.06 -0.04
C MET A 14 -5.97 0.63 1.25
N PHE A 15 -6.60 -0.21 2.09
CA PHE A 15 -7.17 0.26 3.36
C PHE A 15 -6.10 0.67 4.37
N LEU A 16 -5.03 -0.10 4.53
CA LEU A 16 -3.97 0.20 5.49
C LEU A 16 -3.18 1.46 5.11
N SER A 17 -2.84 1.63 3.83
CA SER A 17 -2.17 2.84 3.33
C SER A 17 -3.06 4.07 3.44
N PHE A 18 -4.34 3.97 3.06
CA PHE A 18 -5.32 5.04 3.22
C PHE A 18 -5.51 5.45 4.68
N ALA A 19 -5.65 4.47 5.59
CA ALA A 19 -5.79 4.73 7.02
C ALA A 19 -4.52 5.39 7.60
N THR A 20 -3.34 4.87 7.26
CA THR A 20 -2.05 5.40 7.73
C THR A 20 -1.85 6.83 7.26
N ASN A 21 -2.00 7.08 5.95
CA ASN A 21 -1.87 8.42 5.37
C ASN A 21 -2.90 9.39 5.96
N GLY A 22 -4.17 8.98 6.07
CA GLY A 22 -5.24 9.79 6.63
C GLY A 22 -5.00 10.18 8.10
N LEU A 23 -4.45 9.27 8.91
CA LEU A 23 -4.05 9.58 10.28
C LEU A 23 -2.84 10.52 10.30
N TRP A 24 -1.83 10.27 9.47
CA TRP A 24 -0.63 11.10 9.42
C TRP A 24 -0.95 12.54 9.02
N VAL A 25 -1.78 12.76 8.00
CA VAL A 25 -2.24 14.11 7.59
C VAL A 25 -2.98 14.83 8.71
N LYS A 26 -3.70 14.10 9.57
CA LYS A 26 -4.46 14.68 10.67
C LYS A 26 -3.60 15.08 11.88
N TYR A 27 -2.52 14.34 12.15
CA TYR A 27 -1.77 14.46 13.41
C TYR A 27 -0.33 14.95 13.26
N ILE A 28 0.28 14.84 12.08
CA ILE A 28 1.62 15.35 11.79
C ILE A 28 1.49 16.72 11.11
N ASN A 29 2.49 17.59 11.31
CA ASN A 29 2.55 18.87 10.60
C ASN A 29 2.49 18.64 9.08
N ASN A 30 1.46 19.21 8.46
CA ASN A 30 1.16 19.02 7.04
C ASN A 30 2.34 19.38 6.12
N LYS A 31 3.12 20.43 6.42
CA LYS A 31 4.28 20.82 5.59
C LYS A 31 5.39 19.78 5.64
N PHE A 32 5.70 19.28 6.84
CA PHE A 32 6.72 18.27 7.05
C PHE A 32 6.32 16.94 6.41
N LEU A 33 5.08 16.49 6.64
CA LEU A 33 4.57 15.26 6.07
C LEU A 33 4.58 15.28 4.53
N LYS A 34 4.12 16.38 3.93
CA LYS A 34 4.13 16.56 2.46
C LYS A 34 5.55 16.52 1.89
N GLY A 35 6.52 17.15 2.56
CA GLY A 35 7.93 17.06 2.16
C GLY A 35 8.49 15.64 2.27
N PHE A 36 8.17 14.94 3.36
CA PHE A 36 8.61 13.57 3.60
C PHE A 36 8.05 12.57 2.58
N LEU A 37 6.76 12.68 2.24
CA LEU A 37 6.08 11.81 1.28
C LEU A 37 6.21 12.26 -0.19
N LEU A 38 6.87 13.40 -0.46
CA LEU A 38 6.98 13.98 -1.79
C LEU A 38 7.51 12.99 -2.85
N PRO A 39 8.59 12.20 -2.59
CA PRO A 39 9.09 11.26 -3.60
C PRO A 39 8.05 10.21 -3.98
N GLY A 40 7.29 9.71 -3.00
CA GLY A 40 6.21 8.76 -3.24
C GLY A 40 5.01 9.39 -3.94
N ALA A 41 4.65 10.64 -3.60
CA ALA A 41 3.61 11.39 -4.28
C ALA A 41 3.95 11.66 -5.76
N ILE A 42 5.21 11.98 -6.08
CA ILE A 42 5.67 12.13 -7.47
C ILE A 42 5.47 10.82 -8.24
N VAL A 43 5.92 9.69 -7.68
CA VAL A 43 5.73 8.38 -8.32
C VAL A 43 4.26 8.05 -8.47
N HIS A 44 3.43 8.39 -7.48
CA HIS A 44 1.98 8.17 -7.52
C HIS A 44 1.34 8.88 -8.72
N GLU A 45 1.55 10.19 -8.84
CA GLU A 45 0.95 11.00 -9.91
C GLU A 45 1.54 10.66 -11.30
N LEU A 46 2.84 10.38 -11.37
CA LEU A 46 3.47 9.94 -12.61
C LEU A 46 2.95 8.57 -13.07
N SER A 47 2.57 7.69 -12.15
CA SER A 47 1.98 6.40 -12.50
C SER A 47 0.60 6.57 -13.13
N HIS A 48 -0.24 7.45 -12.58
CA HIS A 48 -1.49 7.84 -13.23
C HIS A 48 -1.24 8.44 -14.61
N ALA A 49 -0.34 9.42 -14.71
CA ALA A 49 -0.03 10.09 -15.97
C ALA A 49 0.43 9.10 -17.04
N LEU A 50 1.31 8.16 -16.69
CA LEU A 50 1.82 7.13 -17.59
C LEU A 50 0.67 6.27 -18.15
N LEU A 51 -0.24 5.78 -17.31
CA LEU A 51 -1.34 4.96 -17.79
C LEU A 51 -2.45 5.76 -18.47
N CYS A 52 -2.63 7.05 -18.15
CA CYS A 52 -3.44 7.96 -18.95
C CYS A 52 -2.91 8.06 -20.38
N LEU A 53 -1.60 8.24 -20.56
CA LEU A 53 -0.96 8.29 -21.89
C LEU A 53 -1.13 6.96 -22.65
N ILE A 54 -0.88 5.82 -22.00
CA ILE A 54 -0.99 4.49 -22.62
C ILE A 54 -2.44 4.18 -23.03
N THR A 55 -3.42 4.58 -22.21
CA THR A 55 -4.86 4.38 -22.53
C THR A 55 -5.40 5.41 -23.52
N GLY A 56 -4.59 6.41 -23.91
CA GLY A 56 -5.00 7.51 -24.79
C GLY A 56 -6.03 8.43 -24.13
N THR A 57 -5.98 8.56 -22.81
CA THR A 57 -6.82 9.45 -22.01
C THR A 57 -6.13 10.81 -21.86
N THR A 58 -6.85 11.88 -22.17
CA THR A 58 -6.31 13.26 -22.11
C THR A 58 -6.09 13.69 -20.66
N ILE A 59 -4.88 14.17 -20.37
CA ILE A 59 -4.53 14.78 -19.08
C ILE A 59 -4.82 16.28 -19.18
N SER A 60 -5.72 16.79 -18.36
CA SER A 60 -6.09 18.22 -18.35
C SER A 60 -5.22 19.04 -17.41
N GLU A 61 -4.85 18.46 -16.26
CA GLU A 61 -3.93 19.08 -15.29
C GLU A 61 -3.02 18.01 -14.69
N LEU A 62 -1.73 18.33 -14.55
CA LEU A 62 -0.77 17.52 -13.80
C LEU A 62 0.00 18.43 -12.84
N ASN A 63 -0.16 18.18 -11.55
CA ASN A 63 0.50 18.91 -10.49
C ASN A 63 1.19 17.95 -9.52
N LEU A 64 2.50 17.86 -9.65
CA LEU A 64 3.33 16.97 -8.84
C LEU A 64 3.60 17.50 -7.42
N PHE A 65 3.33 18.78 -7.16
CA PHE A 65 3.74 19.46 -5.93
C PHE A 65 2.57 19.90 -5.04
N ARG A 66 1.34 19.90 -5.55
CA ARG A 66 0.12 20.14 -4.76
C ARG A 66 -0.45 18.80 -4.29
N THR A 67 -0.40 18.57 -2.98
CA THR A 67 -0.92 17.37 -2.31
C THR A 67 -2.34 17.57 -1.77
N ASP A 68 -2.98 18.70 -2.11
CA ASP A 68 -4.21 19.20 -1.50
C ASP A 68 -5.46 18.67 -2.21
N ASN A 69 -5.28 18.24 -3.48
CA ASN A 69 -6.28 17.67 -4.38
C ASN A 69 -5.64 16.49 -5.13
N THR A 70 -6.43 15.70 -5.86
CA THR A 70 -5.89 14.73 -6.85
C THR A 70 -4.90 15.46 -7.75
N GLY A 71 -3.61 15.10 -7.68
CA GLY A 71 -2.54 15.84 -8.34
C GLY A 71 -2.67 15.79 -9.87
N ILE A 72 -3.40 14.80 -10.38
CA ILE A 72 -3.80 14.69 -11.77
C ILE A 72 -5.30 14.91 -11.95
N LYS A 73 -5.66 15.59 -13.04
CA LYS A 73 -7.02 15.57 -13.61
C LYS A 73 -6.93 15.05 -15.03
N TYR A 74 -7.82 14.12 -15.36
CA TYR A 74 -7.91 13.52 -16.67
C TYR A 74 -9.37 13.39 -17.09
N ASP A 75 -9.61 13.43 -18.39
CA ASP A 75 -10.94 13.29 -18.95
C ASP A 75 -11.45 11.85 -18.84
N LYS A 76 -12.74 11.63 -19.05
CA LYS A 76 -13.30 10.29 -19.03
C LYS A 76 -12.59 9.40 -20.07
N PRO A 77 -12.05 8.22 -19.69
CA PRO A 77 -11.35 7.35 -20.62
C PRO A 77 -12.25 6.85 -21.75
N LYS A 78 -11.65 6.48 -22.89
CA LYS A 78 -12.36 5.91 -24.04
C LYS A 78 -13.15 4.64 -23.68
N VAL A 79 -12.56 3.78 -22.85
CA VAL A 79 -13.20 2.58 -22.31
C VAL A 79 -13.42 2.78 -20.81
N PRO A 80 -14.59 3.32 -20.41
CA PRO A 80 -14.88 3.58 -19.01
C PRO A 80 -14.86 2.27 -18.21
N PHE A 81 -14.66 2.38 -16.90
CA PHE A 81 -14.50 1.26 -15.95
C PHE A 81 -13.19 0.47 -16.12
N VAL A 82 -12.88 -0.06 -17.31
CA VAL A 82 -11.64 -0.82 -17.55
C VAL A 82 -10.42 0.09 -17.49
N PHE A 83 -10.42 1.18 -18.27
CA PHE A 83 -9.30 2.13 -18.24
C PHE A 83 -9.28 2.93 -16.94
N ASP A 84 -10.45 3.22 -16.35
CA ASP A 84 -10.51 3.81 -15.01
C ASP A 84 -9.82 2.92 -13.97
N PHE A 85 -10.09 1.60 -13.97
CA PHE A 85 -9.42 0.64 -13.10
C PHE A 85 -7.90 0.58 -13.37
N ILE A 86 -7.50 0.51 -14.63
CA ILE A 86 -6.08 0.47 -15.02
C ILE A 86 -5.37 1.74 -14.51
N ILE A 87 -5.89 2.93 -14.83
CA ILE A 87 -5.31 4.21 -14.41
C ILE A 87 -5.28 4.32 -12.89
N THR A 88 -6.38 3.98 -12.21
CA THR A 88 -6.47 4.12 -10.75
C THR A 88 -5.60 3.12 -9.99
N SER A 89 -5.32 1.95 -10.56
CA SER A 89 -4.43 0.96 -9.96
C SER A 89 -2.95 1.24 -10.21
N ALA A 90 -2.63 2.12 -11.17
CA ALA A 90 -1.26 2.44 -11.55
C ALA A 90 -0.35 2.84 -10.38
N PRO A 91 -0.75 3.72 -9.44
CA PRO A 91 0.13 4.14 -8.34
C PRO A 91 0.52 3.00 -7.40
N LEU A 92 -0.37 2.02 -7.20
CA LEU A 92 -0.09 0.85 -6.37
C LEU A 92 1.07 0.05 -6.96
N PHE A 93 1.04 -0.21 -8.27
CA PHE A 93 2.10 -0.92 -8.98
C PHE A 93 3.36 -0.06 -9.19
N GLY A 94 3.21 1.25 -9.41
CA GLY A 94 4.34 2.16 -9.53
C GLY A 94 5.15 2.26 -8.24
N CYS A 95 4.50 2.46 -7.10
CA CYS A 95 5.16 2.46 -5.80
C CYS A 95 5.78 1.09 -5.48
N ALA A 96 5.09 0.00 -5.80
CA ALA A 96 5.60 -1.36 -5.63
C ALA A 96 6.88 -1.59 -6.45
N PHE A 97 6.90 -1.15 -7.71
CA PHE A 97 8.07 -1.22 -8.58
C PHE A 97 9.26 -0.46 -7.97
N PHE A 98 9.06 0.75 -7.47
CA PHE A 98 10.14 1.53 -6.86
C PHE A 98 10.69 0.91 -5.57
N ILE A 99 9.84 0.26 -4.77
CA ILE A 99 10.31 -0.51 -3.60
C ILE A 99 11.24 -1.63 -4.04
N LEU A 100 10.85 -2.44 -5.03
CA LEU A 100 11.67 -3.54 -5.55
C LEU A 100 12.96 -3.03 -6.20
N PHE A 101 12.87 -1.95 -6.99
CA PHE A 101 14.00 -1.32 -7.65
C PHE A 101 15.04 -0.81 -6.65
N ILE A 102 14.61 -0.06 -5.63
CA ILE A 102 15.50 0.45 -4.59
C ILE A 102 16.06 -0.68 -3.73
N SER A 103 15.24 -1.68 -3.40
CA SER A 103 15.71 -2.88 -2.70
C SER A 103 16.82 -3.58 -3.48
N GLY A 104 16.65 -3.75 -4.79
CA GLY A 104 17.65 -4.34 -5.68
C GLY A 104 18.95 -3.55 -5.71
N ILE A 105 18.88 -2.22 -5.90
CA ILE A 105 20.05 -1.33 -5.90
C ILE A 105 20.80 -1.40 -4.56
N LEU A 106 20.08 -1.47 -3.45
CA LEU A 106 20.66 -1.51 -2.11
C LEU A 106 21.08 -2.92 -1.67
N SER A 107 20.99 -3.91 -2.55
CA SER A 107 21.34 -5.32 -2.29
C SER A 107 20.48 -6.00 -1.21
N ASN A 108 19.19 -5.64 -1.13
CA ASN A 108 18.20 -6.19 -0.20
C ASN A 108 18.67 -6.15 1.28
N PRO A 109 18.86 -4.93 1.84
CA PRO A 109 19.51 -4.75 3.14
C PRO A 109 18.73 -5.36 4.31
N ILE A 110 17.41 -5.47 4.18
CA ILE A 110 16.54 -6.02 5.23
C ILE A 110 15.58 -7.01 4.59
N ARG A 111 15.55 -8.23 5.12
CA ARG A 111 14.61 -9.27 4.72
C ARG A 111 13.53 -9.39 5.79
N VAL A 112 12.30 -9.05 5.43
CA VAL A 112 11.12 -9.24 6.28
C VAL A 112 10.55 -10.61 5.93
N ASN A 113 10.44 -11.50 6.93
CA ASN A 113 9.80 -12.79 6.74
C ASN A 113 8.29 -12.63 6.60
N ASN A 114 7.69 -13.46 5.74
CA ASN A 114 6.25 -13.40 5.46
C ASN A 114 5.47 -14.17 6.54
N ALA A 115 4.67 -13.46 7.33
CA ALA A 115 3.70 -14.06 8.26
C ALA A 115 2.36 -14.39 7.59
N PHE A 116 2.11 -13.79 6.43
CA PHE A 116 0.81 -13.77 5.79
C PHE A 116 0.62 -15.03 4.93
N PRO A 117 -0.48 -15.78 5.09
CA PRO A 117 -0.67 -17.05 4.42
C PRO A 117 -1.06 -16.87 2.94
N GLU A 118 -0.53 -17.75 2.08
CA GLU A 118 -0.89 -17.81 0.65
C GLU A 118 -2.33 -18.30 0.41
N GLU A 119 -2.99 -18.84 1.44
CA GLU A 119 -4.36 -19.34 1.38
C GLU A 119 -5.21 -18.76 2.50
N ILE A 120 -6.14 -17.88 2.14
CA ILE A 120 -7.11 -17.29 3.07
C ILE A 120 -8.48 -17.89 2.80
N LEU A 121 -9.13 -18.42 3.85
CA LEU A 121 -10.50 -18.92 3.79
C LEU A 121 -11.47 -17.83 4.26
N LEU A 122 -12.48 -17.50 3.44
CA LEU A 122 -13.60 -16.63 3.82
C LEU A 122 -14.53 -17.38 4.79
N SER A 123 -14.24 -17.28 6.08
CA SER A 123 -15.12 -17.74 7.16
C SER A 123 -15.00 -16.78 8.35
N PHE A 124 -15.92 -16.86 9.32
CA PHE A 124 -15.80 -16.11 10.57
C PHE A 124 -14.46 -16.37 11.28
N ASN A 125 -14.03 -17.64 11.31
CA ASN A 125 -12.71 -18.01 11.82
C ASN A 125 -11.58 -17.42 10.96
N GLY A 126 -11.79 -17.35 9.64
CA GLY A 126 -10.87 -16.70 8.70
C GLY A 126 -10.65 -15.21 8.98
N LEU A 127 -11.69 -14.48 9.42
CA LEU A 127 -11.56 -13.07 9.79
C LEU A 127 -10.73 -12.89 11.08
N PHE A 128 -10.95 -13.72 12.11
CA PHE A 128 -10.09 -13.72 13.30
C PHE A 128 -8.65 -14.09 12.97
N ASN A 129 -8.46 -15.07 12.08
CA ASN A 129 -7.14 -15.43 11.59
C ASN A 129 -6.47 -14.27 10.85
N LEU A 130 -7.20 -13.51 10.02
CA LEU A 130 -6.67 -12.32 9.35
C LEU A 130 -6.15 -11.27 10.34
N ILE A 131 -6.90 -11.00 11.43
CA ILE A 131 -6.45 -10.10 12.50
C ILE A 131 -5.18 -10.64 13.16
N ARG A 132 -5.14 -11.95 13.43
CA ARG A 132 -3.95 -12.60 13.99
C ARG A 132 -2.74 -12.46 13.07
N TYR A 133 -2.89 -12.72 11.77
CA TYR A 133 -1.82 -12.57 10.78
C TYR A 133 -1.34 -11.13 10.68
N LEU A 134 -2.23 -10.15 10.81
CA LEU A 134 -1.83 -8.73 10.87
C LEU A 134 -0.95 -8.45 12.10
N LEU A 135 -1.35 -8.93 13.28
CA LEU A 135 -0.57 -8.76 14.51
C LEU A 135 0.77 -9.51 14.44
N ASP A 136 0.78 -10.73 13.92
CA ASP A 136 2.00 -11.52 13.69
C ASP A 136 2.91 -10.80 12.70
N SER A 137 2.36 -10.18 11.66
CA SER A 137 3.12 -9.37 10.69
C SER A 137 3.76 -8.16 11.36
N VAL A 138 3.08 -7.48 12.28
CA VAL A 138 3.66 -6.38 13.08
C VAL A 138 4.85 -6.90 13.90
N TRP A 139 4.67 -8.01 14.60
CA TRP A 139 5.71 -8.59 15.45
C TRP A 139 6.94 -9.02 14.64
N ILE A 140 6.74 -9.77 13.55
CA ILE A 140 7.84 -10.26 12.70
C ILE A 140 8.56 -9.10 12.02
N THR A 141 7.84 -8.08 11.54
CA THR A 141 8.43 -6.90 10.94
C THR A 141 9.28 -6.16 11.96
N PHE A 142 8.72 -5.85 13.13
CA PHE A 142 9.45 -5.18 14.20
C PHE A 142 10.72 -5.95 14.59
N HIS A 143 10.62 -7.27 14.77
CA HIS A 143 11.77 -8.11 15.11
C HIS A 143 12.83 -8.16 14.00
N SER A 144 12.40 -8.23 12.74
CA SER A 144 13.30 -8.22 11.57
C SER A 144 14.07 -6.92 11.47
N PHE A 145 13.38 -5.78 11.60
CA PHE A 145 14.04 -4.47 11.65
C PHE A 145 14.92 -4.37 12.89
N ARG A 146 14.47 -4.76 14.08
CA ARG A 146 15.28 -4.66 15.31
C ARG A 146 16.58 -5.47 15.27
N SER A 147 16.58 -6.62 14.59
CA SER A 147 17.73 -7.52 14.49
C SER A 147 18.69 -7.17 13.35
N GLN A 148 18.17 -6.74 12.20
CA GLN A 148 18.97 -6.50 10.99
C GLN A 148 19.32 -5.01 10.79
N PHE A 149 18.50 -4.08 11.31
CA PHE A 149 18.70 -2.65 11.05
C PHE A 149 19.93 -2.10 11.80
N ARG A 150 20.78 -1.40 11.05
CA ARG A 150 21.99 -0.74 11.56
C ARG A 150 21.95 0.70 11.10
N ILE A 151 21.82 1.63 12.05
CA ILE A 151 21.68 3.07 11.76
C ILE A 151 22.92 3.64 11.06
N GLU A 152 24.09 3.08 11.36
CA GLU A 152 25.37 3.46 10.76
C GLU A 152 25.45 3.10 9.26
N GLU A 153 24.66 2.12 8.82
CA GLU A 153 24.63 1.70 7.43
C GLU A 153 23.61 2.52 6.63
N VAL A 154 24.10 3.47 5.83
CA VAL A 154 23.28 4.36 5.00
C VAL A 154 22.28 3.59 4.12
N ARG A 155 22.65 2.40 3.63
CA ARG A 155 21.76 1.54 2.84
C ARG A 155 20.50 1.15 3.61
N HIS A 156 20.62 0.85 4.90
CA HIS A 156 19.49 0.44 5.73
C HIS A 156 18.55 1.63 5.97
N VAL A 157 19.11 2.81 6.21
CA VAL A 157 18.34 4.05 6.39
C VAL A 157 17.60 4.45 5.11
N LEU A 158 18.28 4.39 3.95
CA LEU A 158 17.67 4.69 2.65
C LEU A 158 16.55 3.69 2.30
N PHE A 159 16.76 2.40 2.58
CA PHE A 159 15.74 1.39 2.37
C PHE A 159 14.52 1.59 3.27
N LEU A 160 14.73 1.86 4.57
CA LEU A 160 13.66 2.17 5.50
C LEU A 160 12.87 3.42 5.08
N PHE A 161 13.56 4.45 4.64
CA PHE A 161 12.92 5.66 4.12
C PHE A 161 12.07 5.34 2.86
N ALA A 162 12.66 4.64 1.88
CA ALA A 162 11.97 4.29 0.65
C ALA A 162 10.73 3.43 0.91
N ILE A 163 10.85 2.38 1.72
CA ILE A 163 9.73 1.47 1.98
C ILE A 163 8.58 2.17 2.69
N ILE A 164 8.86 3.06 3.65
CA ILE A 164 7.81 3.85 4.32
C ILE A 164 7.15 4.80 3.31
N VAL A 165 7.94 5.59 2.57
CA VAL A 165 7.42 6.60 1.65
C VAL A 165 6.56 5.94 0.58
N PHE A 166 7.05 4.91 -0.10
CA PHE A 166 6.33 4.27 -1.19
C PHE A 166 5.13 3.46 -0.70
N THR A 167 5.19 2.76 0.43
CA THR A 167 4.03 2.01 0.93
C THR A 167 2.90 2.95 1.40
N VAL A 168 3.22 4.07 2.06
CA VAL A 168 2.21 5.07 2.44
C VAL A 168 1.64 5.76 1.19
N SER A 169 2.48 6.05 0.19
CA SER A 169 2.05 6.62 -1.09
C SER A 169 1.29 5.66 -2.00
N MET A 170 1.14 4.37 -1.67
CA MET A 170 0.16 3.48 -2.33
C MET A 170 -1.29 3.85 -1.99
N SER A 171 -1.51 4.74 -1.02
CA SER A 171 -2.83 5.22 -0.60
C SER A 171 -3.64 5.72 -1.79
N PRO A 172 -4.75 5.06 -2.17
CA PRO A 172 -5.62 5.56 -3.23
C PRO A 172 -6.38 6.81 -2.77
N HIS A 173 -6.86 7.62 -3.72
CA HIS A 173 -7.81 8.67 -3.38
C HIS A 173 -9.18 8.07 -3.05
N LYS A 174 -9.99 8.81 -2.28
CA LYS A 174 -11.35 8.38 -1.89
C LYS A 174 -12.21 7.99 -3.10
N GLN A 175 -12.06 8.70 -4.21
CA GLN A 175 -12.81 8.47 -5.44
C GLN A 175 -12.37 7.22 -6.20
N ASP A 176 -11.13 6.75 -6.00
CA ASP A 176 -10.55 5.65 -6.76
C ASP A 176 -11.06 4.29 -6.27
N PHE A 177 -11.46 4.21 -4.99
CA PHE A 177 -12.04 3.00 -4.39
C PHE A 177 -13.21 2.43 -5.20
N LYS A 178 -14.00 3.29 -5.86
CA LYS A 178 -15.15 2.88 -6.67
C LYS A 178 -14.75 2.05 -7.90
N TYR A 179 -13.51 2.15 -8.37
CA TYR A 179 -12.98 1.37 -9.48
C TYR A 179 -12.04 0.26 -9.01
N LEU A 180 -11.21 0.55 -8.01
CA LEU A 180 -10.20 -0.37 -7.51
C LEU A 180 -10.80 -1.63 -6.86
N ILE A 181 -11.75 -1.46 -5.93
CA ILE A 181 -12.36 -2.61 -5.24
C ILE A 181 -13.06 -3.55 -6.23
N PRO A 182 -14.04 -3.09 -7.05
CA PRO A 182 -14.70 -3.99 -7.98
C PRO A 182 -13.76 -4.47 -9.08
N GLY A 183 -12.81 -3.66 -9.54
CA GLY A 183 -11.84 -4.06 -10.56
C GLY A 183 -10.94 -5.21 -10.11
N PHE A 184 -10.35 -5.13 -8.91
CA PHE A 184 -9.58 -6.24 -8.35
C PHE A 184 -10.47 -7.45 -8.03
N ALA A 185 -11.67 -7.25 -7.47
CA ALA A 185 -12.59 -8.35 -7.19
C ALA A 185 -12.95 -9.13 -8.47
N ILE A 186 -13.29 -8.43 -9.56
CA ILE A 186 -13.61 -9.05 -10.85
C ILE A 186 -12.38 -9.72 -11.46
N LEU A 187 -11.22 -9.05 -11.47
CA LEU A 187 -9.98 -9.60 -12.02
C LEU A 187 -9.61 -10.93 -11.35
N PHE A 188 -9.58 -10.96 -10.03
CA PHE A 188 -9.21 -12.18 -9.29
C PHE A 188 -10.32 -13.24 -9.31
N ALA A 189 -11.60 -12.86 -9.41
CA ALA A 189 -12.68 -13.81 -9.65
C ALA A 189 -12.51 -14.51 -11.00
N ILE A 190 -12.18 -13.77 -12.07
CA ILE A 190 -11.90 -14.35 -13.39
C ILE A 190 -10.74 -15.34 -13.30
N LEU A 191 -9.61 -14.93 -12.70
CA LEU A 191 -8.44 -15.79 -12.53
C LEU A 191 -8.76 -17.07 -11.72
N PHE A 192 -9.55 -16.94 -10.67
CA PHE A 192 -10.01 -18.05 -9.85
C PHE A 192 -10.86 -19.05 -10.65
N PHE A 193 -11.84 -18.56 -11.42
CA PHE A 193 -12.69 -19.43 -12.22
C PHE A 193 -11.91 -20.09 -13.35
N LEU A 194 -10.99 -19.37 -14.01
CA LEU A 194 -10.10 -19.95 -15.03
C LEU A 194 -9.30 -21.14 -14.48
N GLU A 195 -8.73 -21.00 -13.28
CA GLU A 195 -8.02 -22.10 -12.60
C GLU A 195 -8.96 -23.28 -12.32
N LYS A 196 -10.18 -23.01 -11.84
CA LYS A 196 -11.19 -24.04 -11.57
C LYS A 196 -11.67 -24.78 -12.84
N PHE A 197 -11.70 -24.10 -13.98
CA PHE A 197 -12.00 -24.69 -15.29
C PHE A 197 -10.80 -25.44 -15.92
N GLY A 198 -9.70 -25.60 -15.19
CA GLY A 198 -8.52 -26.35 -15.64
C GLY A 198 -7.49 -25.53 -16.43
N VAL A 199 -7.76 -24.23 -16.65
CA VAL A 199 -6.81 -23.30 -17.27
C VAL A 199 -5.88 -22.75 -16.17
N SER A 200 -4.90 -23.56 -15.78
CA SER A 200 -3.90 -23.13 -14.79
C SER A 200 -2.84 -22.25 -15.43
N LEU A 201 -3.02 -20.93 -15.33
CA LEU A 201 -2.02 -19.95 -15.75
C LEU A 201 -0.71 -20.07 -14.96
N LEU A 202 -0.73 -20.66 -13.76
CA LEU A 202 0.46 -20.91 -12.94
C LEU A 202 1.45 -21.90 -13.57
N LYS A 203 1.01 -22.68 -14.58
CA LYS A 203 1.92 -23.53 -15.37
C LYS A 203 2.88 -22.72 -16.24
N ASN A 204 2.52 -21.47 -16.59
CA ASN A 204 3.40 -20.60 -17.33
C ASN A 204 4.46 -19.99 -16.39
N SER A 205 5.74 -20.22 -16.69
CA SER A 205 6.87 -19.77 -15.87
C SER A 205 6.92 -18.25 -15.66
N TRP A 206 6.53 -17.47 -16.67
CA TRP A 206 6.52 -16.01 -16.56
C TRP A 206 5.40 -15.54 -15.63
N TRP A 207 4.22 -16.14 -15.75
CA TRP A 207 3.07 -15.80 -14.92
C TRP A 207 3.28 -16.21 -13.45
N SER A 208 3.82 -17.40 -13.20
CA SER A 208 4.13 -17.84 -11.84
C SER A 208 5.19 -16.97 -11.17
N TYR A 209 6.21 -16.53 -11.93
CA TYR A 209 7.18 -15.55 -11.46
C TYR A 209 6.51 -14.23 -11.08
N PHE A 210 5.70 -13.65 -11.97
CA PHE A 210 4.97 -12.41 -11.71
C PHE A 210 4.08 -12.50 -10.46
N ILE A 211 3.33 -13.59 -10.32
CA ILE A 211 2.45 -13.82 -9.16
C ILE A 211 3.25 -13.94 -7.86
N LYS A 212 4.42 -14.61 -7.89
CA LYS A 212 5.31 -14.73 -6.73
C LYS A 212 5.91 -13.39 -6.31
N GLU A 213 6.36 -12.59 -7.27
CA GLU A 213 6.88 -11.23 -7.00
C GLU A 213 5.76 -10.32 -6.47
N LEU A 214 4.57 -10.39 -7.07
CA LEU A 214 3.40 -9.63 -6.63
C LEU A 214 2.98 -10.02 -5.20
N TRP A 215 3.03 -11.32 -4.87
CA TRP A 215 2.77 -11.80 -3.52
C TRP A 215 3.82 -11.30 -2.52
N THR A 216 5.10 -11.34 -2.90
CA THR A 216 6.21 -10.88 -2.07
C THR A 216 6.08 -9.39 -1.74
N ILE A 217 5.80 -8.55 -2.73
CA ILE A 217 5.60 -7.11 -2.50
C ILE A 217 4.31 -6.84 -1.74
N THR A 218 3.26 -7.65 -1.96
CA THR A 218 1.98 -7.49 -1.25
C THR A 218 2.16 -7.73 0.25
N THR A 219 2.78 -8.86 0.60
CA THR A 219 3.02 -9.23 2.00
C THR A 219 3.98 -8.28 2.69
N LEU A 220 5.03 -7.83 2.01
CA LEU A 220 5.94 -6.79 2.51
C LEU A 220 5.20 -5.48 2.81
N SER A 221 4.38 -5.00 1.87
CA SER A 221 3.59 -3.77 2.04
C SER A 221 2.59 -3.88 3.20
N ILE A 222 1.89 -5.01 3.33
CA ILE A 222 0.98 -5.26 4.46
C ILE A 222 1.74 -5.21 5.79
N SER A 223 2.87 -5.92 5.87
CA SER A 223 3.74 -5.96 7.04
C SER A 223 4.19 -4.57 7.50
N VAL A 224 4.69 -3.76 6.56
CA VAL A 224 5.15 -2.40 6.85
C VAL A 224 3.98 -1.49 7.25
N LEU A 225 2.90 -1.48 6.46
CA LEU A 225 1.74 -0.62 6.72
C LEU A 225 1.05 -0.98 8.03
N ALA A 226 0.88 -2.27 8.34
CA ALA A 226 0.33 -2.72 9.61
C ALA A 226 1.20 -2.26 10.79
N THR A 227 2.52 -2.36 10.66
CA THR A 227 3.48 -1.90 11.67
C THR A 227 3.39 -0.39 11.87
N LEU A 228 3.40 0.40 10.79
CA LEU A 228 3.25 1.85 10.85
C LEU A 228 1.92 2.28 11.47
N LEU A 229 0.82 1.64 11.07
CA LEU A 229 -0.50 1.91 11.61
C LEU A 229 -0.57 1.57 13.11
N PHE A 230 -0.03 0.43 13.52
CA PHE A 230 0.01 0.00 14.92
C PHE A 230 0.74 1.03 15.80
N PHE A 231 1.95 1.44 15.41
CA PHE A 231 2.69 2.47 16.16
C PHE A 231 1.97 3.82 16.15
N THR A 232 1.38 4.21 15.02
CA THR A 232 0.60 5.45 14.92
C THR A 232 -0.58 5.45 15.90
N LEU A 233 -1.33 4.35 15.97
CA LEU A 233 -2.46 4.19 16.89
C LEU A 233 -2.02 4.20 18.36
N ILE A 234 -0.91 3.54 18.68
CA ILE A 234 -0.33 3.56 20.05
C ILE A 234 0.02 4.99 20.46
N ILE A 235 0.80 5.70 19.64
CA ILE A 235 1.22 7.09 19.93
C ILE A 235 0.00 7.98 20.11
N MET A 236 -1.00 7.85 19.23
CA MET A 236 -2.25 8.59 19.35
C MET A 236 -3.04 8.25 20.61
N GLY A 237 -3.08 6.97 20.98
CA GLY A 237 -3.71 6.49 22.20
C GLY A 237 -3.08 7.13 23.43
N PHE A 238 -1.75 7.16 23.50
CA PHE A 238 -1.02 7.84 24.57
C PHE A 238 -1.28 9.34 24.60
N ILE A 239 -1.24 10.04 23.45
CA ILE A 239 -1.49 11.49 23.39
C ILE A 239 -2.91 11.83 23.87
N LYS A 240 -3.92 11.08 23.43
CA LYS A 240 -5.31 11.29 23.86
C LYS A 240 -5.51 10.92 25.32
N GLY A 241 -4.94 9.80 25.78
CA GLY A 241 -4.97 9.38 27.18
C GLY A 241 -4.35 10.44 28.09
N TYR A 242 -3.14 10.91 27.77
CA TYR A 242 -2.48 11.98 28.50
C TYR A 242 -3.32 13.27 28.55
N ARG A 243 -3.92 13.69 27.42
CA ARG A 243 -4.82 14.85 27.39
C ARG A 243 -6.08 14.66 28.24
N LEU A 244 -6.63 13.45 28.35
CA LEU A 244 -7.80 13.19 29.18
C LEU A 244 -7.46 13.11 30.68
N THR A 245 -6.28 12.60 31.03
CA THR A 245 -5.86 12.41 32.43
C THR A 245 -5.21 13.66 33.02
N PHE A 246 -4.44 14.40 32.24
CA PHE A 246 -3.65 15.56 32.69
C PHE A 246 -4.02 16.87 31.99
N GLY A 247 -4.84 16.83 30.93
CA GLY A 247 -5.38 18.03 30.31
C GLY A 247 -6.43 18.66 31.21
N GLN A 248 -6.04 19.74 31.88
CA GLN A 248 -6.89 20.57 32.72
C GLN A 248 -8.24 20.87 32.04
N LYS A 249 -9.34 20.61 32.76
CA LYS A 249 -10.53 21.44 32.66
C LYS A 249 -10.16 22.85 33.14
N GLY A 250 -10.13 23.82 32.21
CA GLY A 250 -9.93 25.26 32.49
C GLY A 250 -8.85 25.84 31.58
N SER A 251 -8.99 26.97 30.90
CA SER A 251 -9.96 28.06 31.00
C SER A 251 -9.89 28.91 29.73
N ASN A 252 -11.04 29.29 29.18
CA ASN A 252 -11.49 30.69 28.97
C ASN A 252 -12.80 30.61 28.14
N LYS A 253 -13.93 30.99 28.74
CA LYS A 253 -14.44 32.38 28.86
C LYS A 253 -14.85 32.92 27.50
#